data_AF-A0A9X2GQA3-F1
#
_entry.id   AF-A0A9X2GQA3-F1
#
_cell.length_a   1.000
_cell.length_b   1.000
_cell.length_c   1.000
_cell.angle_alpha   90.00
_cell.angle_beta   90.00
_cell.angle_gamma   90.00
#
_symmetry.space_group_name_H-M   'P 1'
#
loop_
_entity.id
_entity.type
_entity.pdbx_description
1 polymer ?
#
loop_
_entity_poly.entity_id
_entity_poly.type
_entity_poly.pdbx_seq_one_letter_code
_entity_poly.pdbx_strand_id
1 'polypeptide(L)'
;MTLPALLTTLALLSPQAAVTEPEFAGTCTVVGQELRYTAEPGVANELTLTRAKYNLHLHDGAGPIKGCTPDAEPGDVMSFAVLKRVKISVGDGDDRVDMKAPDLVVIQGGDGDDVLRAGTNEDLLIGGDGDDDLRGGDGKDELNGGKGDDELNGGKGNDELNGGKGEDGLEGGPDTDTCDGGPGPDTLENCE
;
A
#
# COMPACT_ATOMS: atom_id res chain seq x y z
N MET A 1 54.48 -2.05 50.80
CA MET A 1 54.21 -1.88 49.35
C MET A 1 52.75 -1.52 49.20
N THR A 2 52.51 -0.45 48.44
CA THR A 2 51.26 0.31 48.27
C THR A 2 50.36 -0.28 47.17
N LEU A 3 49.03 -0.25 47.40
CA LEU A 3 47.81 -0.16 46.52
C LEU A 3 47.80 -0.79 45.08
N PRO A 4 46.63 -1.09 44.46
CA PRO A 4 45.25 -0.79 44.89
C PRO A 4 44.21 -1.93 44.73
N ALA A 5 43.03 -1.68 45.33
CA ALA A 5 41.78 -2.35 45.02
C ALA A 5 41.34 -2.01 43.57
N LEU A 6 41.05 -3.04 42.76
CA LEU A 6 40.31 -2.85 41.52
C LEU A 6 38.81 -2.89 41.83
N LEU A 7 38.22 -1.71 41.87
CA LEU A 7 36.78 -1.51 41.86
C LEU A 7 36.31 -1.72 40.43
N THR A 8 35.93 -2.95 40.07
CA THR A 8 35.28 -3.19 38.77
C THR A 8 33.81 -2.81 38.90
N THR A 9 33.50 -1.58 38.50
CA THR A 9 32.13 -1.15 38.20
C THR A 9 31.59 -2.05 37.08
N LEU A 10 30.81 -3.07 37.45
CA LEU A 10 29.98 -3.79 36.49
C LEU A 10 28.82 -2.86 36.13
N ALA A 11 28.89 -2.28 34.94
CA ALA A 11 27.80 -1.50 34.39
C ALA A 11 26.52 -2.34 34.41
N LEU A 12 25.52 -1.87 35.14
CA LEU A 12 24.13 -2.26 34.94
C LEU A 12 23.78 -1.86 33.51
N LEU A 13 23.95 -2.78 32.55
CA LEU A 13 23.14 -2.72 31.34
C LEU A 13 21.71 -2.91 31.84
N SER A 14 20.96 -1.82 31.90
CA SER A 14 19.50 -1.86 31.78
C SER A 14 19.16 -2.86 30.68
N PRO A 15 18.18 -3.78 30.87
CA PRO A 15 17.65 -4.50 29.74
C PRO A 15 17.20 -3.43 28.76
N GLN A 16 17.92 -3.28 27.65
CA GLN A 16 17.43 -2.56 26.50
C GLN A 16 16.03 -3.15 26.29
N ALA A 17 14.99 -2.34 26.46
CA ALA A 17 13.66 -2.75 26.06
C ALA A 17 13.84 -3.39 24.69
N ALA A 18 13.48 -4.66 24.57
CA ALA A 18 13.37 -5.27 23.26
C ALA A 18 12.45 -4.32 22.51
N VAL A 19 13.02 -3.52 21.62
CA VAL A 19 12.26 -2.90 20.57
C VAL A 19 11.83 -4.13 19.80
N THR A 20 10.61 -4.57 20.07
CA THR A 20 9.92 -5.51 19.22
C THR A 20 9.97 -4.82 17.85
N GLU A 21 10.90 -5.27 17.01
CA GLU A 21 10.83 -5.09 15.56
C GLU A 21 9.35 -5.28 15.20
N PRO A 22 8.71 -4.39 14.43
CA PRO A 22 7.30 -4.55 14.10
C PRO A 22 7.09 -5.98 13.62
N GLU A 23 6.39 -6.75 14.43
CA GLU A 23 6.13 -8.15 14.14
C GLU A 23 5.20 -8.12 12.94
N PHE A 24 5.74 -8.51 11.80
CA PHE A 24 5.05 -8.92 10.60
C PHE A 24 3.62 -9.40 10.90
N ALA A 25 2.63 -8.66 10.39
CA ALA A 25 1.23 -8.92 10.63
C ALA A 25 0.56 -9.10 9.26
N GLY A 26 0.83 -10.22 8.55
CA GLY A 26 0.23 -10.47 7.24
C GLY A 26 0.56 -11.82 6.62
N THR A 27 -0.05 -12.12 5.46
CA THR A 27 0.23 -13.32 4.66
C THR A 27 0.58 -12.93 3.23
N CYS A 28 1.54 -13.65 2.65
CA CYS A 28 2.03 -13.41 1.30
C CYS A 28 2.02 -14.72 0.52
N THR A 29 1.33 -14.75 -0.62
CA THR A 29 1.27 -15.94 -1.48
C THR A 29 1.39 -15.58 -2.95
N VAL A 30 1.97 -16.47 -3.74
CA VAL A 30 1.99 -16.37 -5.21
C VAL A 30 1.13 -17.49 -5.77
N VAL A 31 0.10 -17.14 -6.53
CA VAL A 31 -0.82 -18.10 -7.16
C VAL A 31 -0.77 -17.86 -8.67
N GLY A 32 -0.06 -18.73 -9.39
CA GLY A 32 0.14 -18.58 -10.83
C GLY A 32 0.94 -17.32 -11.19
N GLN A 33 0.25 -16.31 -11.75
CA GLN A 33 0.81 -15.02 -12.17
C GLN A 33 0.37 -13.86 -11.27
N GLU A 34 -0.11 -14.15 -10.06
CA GLU A 34 -0.66 -13.15 -9.14
C GLU A 34 0.07 -13.21 -7.80
N LEU A 35 0.58 -12.07 -7.35
CA LEU A 35 1.04 -11.88 -5.97
C LEU A 35 -0.14 -11.42 -5.12
N ARG A 36 -0.35 -12.05 -3.97
CA ARG A 36 -1.38 -11.70 -3.00
C ARG A 36 -0.73 -11.37 -1.66
N TYR A 37 -0.95 -10.15 -1.20
CA TYR A 37 -0.67 -9.74 0.17
C TYR A 37 -1.99 -9.49 0.91
N THR A 38 -2.07 -9.96 2.15
CA THR A 38 -3.20 -9.71 3.05
C THR A 38 -2.63 -9.41 4.43
N ALA A 39 -2.82 -8.20 4.92
CA ALA A 39 -2.43 -7.82 6.27
C ALA A 39 -3.29 -8.54 7.33
N GLU A 40 -2.80 -8.57 8.56
CA GLU A 40 -3.57 -8.98 9.73
C GLU A 40 -4.50 -7.83 10.17
N PRO A 41 -5.73 -8.14 10.60
CA PRO A 41 -6.69 -7.12 11.01
C PRO A 41 -6.20 -6.26 12.19
N GLY A 42 -6.48 -4.96 12.14
CA GLY A 42 -6.26 -4.02 13.25
C GLY A 42 -4.84 -3.49 13.38
N VAL A 43 -4.02 -3.59 12.34
CA VAL A 43 -2.65 -3.10 12.29
C VAL A 43 -2.52 -2.18 11.09
N ALA A 44 -2.26 -0.89 11.32
CA ALA A 44 -1.90 0.05 10.27
C ALA A 44 -0.58 -0.37 9.58
N ASN A 45 -0.58 -0.35 8.25
CA ASN A 45 0.50 -0.83 7.39
C ASN A 45 0.97 0.27 6.43
N GLU A 46 2.28 0.44 6.30
CA GLU A 46 2.87 1.25 5.23
C GLU A 46 3.51 0.33 4.19
N LEU A 47 2.76 -0.06 3.16
CA LEU A 47 3.23 -0.97 2.12
C LEU A 47 3.80 -0.21 0.93
N THR A 48 5.11 -0.34 0.68
CA THR A 48 5.74 0.17 -0.54
C THR A 48 6.20 -0.98 -1.42
N LEU A 49 5.89 -0.91 -2.72
CA LEU A 49 6.45 -1.81 -3.70
C LEU A 49 7.49 -1.11 -4.58
N THR A 50 8.71 -1.63 -4.59
CA THR A 50 9.78 -1.14 -5.48
C THR A 50 10.33 -2.22 -6.40
N ARG A 51 10.65 -1.81 -7.64
CA ARG A 51 11.29 -2.66 -8.65
C ARG A 51 12.80 -2.41 -8.70
N ALA A 52 13.59 -3.37 -8.24
CA ALA A 52 15.05 -3.36 -8.38
C ALA A 52 15.47 -4.20 -9.60
N LYS A 53 15.32 -3.64 -10.80
CA LYS A 53 15.70 -4.18 -12.14
C LYS A 53 15.11 -5.55 -12.56
N TYR A 54 15.02 -6.55 -11.68
CA TYR A 54 14.39 -7.86 -11.92
C TYR A 54 13.67 -8.47 -10.70
N ASN A 55 13.67 -7.81 -9.53
CA ASN A 55 13.00 -8.29 -8.32
C ASN A 55 11.90 -7.35 -7.85
N LEU A 56 10.87 -7.96 -7.26
CA LEU A 56 9.76 -7.32 -6.55
C LEU A 56 10.10 -7.26 -5.06
N HIS A 57 10.15 -6.06 -4.49
CA HIS A 57 10.32 -5.90 -3.05
C HIS A 57 9.08 -5.22 -2.47
N LEU A 58 8.38 -5.92 -1.58
CA LEU A 58 7.36 -5.35 -0.70
C LEU A 58 8.07 -4.88 0.58
N HIS A 59 7.80 -3.64 1.01
CA HIS A 59 8.37 -3.02 2.19
C HIS A 59 7.28 -2.52 3.12
N ASP A 60 7.48 -2.58 4.44
CA ASP A 60 6.56 -2.13 5.49
C ASP A 60 7.01 -0.82 6.17
N GLY A 61 7.77 0.03 5.47
CA GLY A 61 8.43 1.22 6.05
C GLY A 61 9.66 0.91 6.92
N ALA A 62 9.72 -0.26 7.57
CA ALA A 62 10.87 -0.71 8.38
C ALA A 62 11.90 -1.51 7.56
N GLY A 63 11.48 -2.15 6.46
CA GLY A 63 12.36 -2.87 5.56
C GLY A 63 11.59 -3.78 4.60
N PRO A 64 12.27 -4.69 3.87
CA PRO A 64 11.60 -5.68 3.05
C PRO A 64 10.80 -6.66 3.92
N ILE A 65 9.55 -6.90 3.54
CA ILE A 65 8.65 -7.84 4.20
C ILE A 65 9.17 -9.28 4.01
N LYS A 66 9.49 -9.96 5.11
CA LYS A 66 9.97 -11.37 5.11
C LYS A 66 8.86 -12.30 4.62
N GLY A 67 9.16 -13.23 3.71
CA GLY A 67 8.17 -14.14 3.10
C GLY A 67 7.43 -13.55 1.88
N CYS A 68 7.47 -12.23 1.69
CA CYS A 68 7.11 -11.55 0.44
C CYS A 68 8.32 -11.21 -0.42
N THR A 69 9.49 -11.12 0.20
CA THR A 69 10.76 -11.28 -0.49
C THR A 69 10.92 -12.77 -0.75
N PRO A 70 10.91 -13.24 -2.01
CA PRO A 70 11.26 -14.64 -2.24
C PRO A 70 12.64 -14.85 -1.62
N ASP A 71 12.78 -15.92 -0.84
CA ASP A 71 14.08 -16.55 -0.56
C ASP A 71 14.64 -17.08 -1.89
N ALA A 72 14.88 -16.17 -2.83
CA ALA A 72 15.43 -16.45 -4.13
C ALA A 72 16.88 -16.83 -3.89
N GLU A 73 17.18 -18.12 -4.02
CA GLU A 73 18.53 -18.56 -4.31
C GLU A 73 19.11 -17.67 -5.43
N PRO A 74 20.41 -17.33 -5.41
CA PRO A 74 21.02 -16.53 -6.47
C PRO A 74 20.76 -17.15 -7.86
N GLY A 75 19.74 -16.66 -8.57
CA GLY A 75 19.31 -17.22 -9.85
C GLY A 75 17.80 -17.32 -10.07
N ASP A 76 16.98 -17.31 -9.01
CA ASP A 76 15.51 -17.28 -9.16
C ASP A 76 15.04 -15.86 -9.46
N VAL A 77 14.71 -15.63 -10.73
CA VAL A 77 14.18 -14.34 -11.21
C VAL A 77 12.66 -14.46 -11.30
N MET A 78 11.94 -14.01 -10.27
CA MET A 78 10.55 -13.60 -10.45
C MET A 78 10.52 -12.25 -11.16
N SER A 79 10.73 -12.28 -12.47
CA SER A 79 10.52 -11.07 -13.27
C SER A 79 9.03 -10.75 -13.29
N PHE A 80 8.68 -9.46 -13.27
CA PHE A 80 7.32 -8.98 -13.56
C PHE A 80 6.74 -9.57 -14.86
N ALA A 81 7.57 -10.05 -15.81
CA ALA A 81 7.08 -10.77 -16.99
C ALA A 81 6.25 -12.03 -16.66
N VAL A 82 6.34 -12.55 -15.43
CA VAL A 82 5.54 -13.69 -14.95
C VAL A 82 4.34 -13.22 -14.12
N LEU A 83 4.36 -12.04 -13.50
CA LEU A 83 3.26 -11.53 -12.67
C LEU A 83 2.44 -10.51 -13.44
N LYS A 84 1.19 -10.86 -13.77
CA LYS A 84 0.26 -9.98 -14.51
C LYS A 84 -0.62 -9.15 -13.59
N ARG A 85 -0.64 -9.46 -12.29
CA ARG A 85 -1.51 -8.81 -11.31
C ARG A 85 -0.84 -8.82 -9.95
N VAL A 86 -0.97 -7.72 -9.22
CA VAL A 86 -0.67 -7.64 -7.79
C VAL A 86 -1.98 -7.34 -7.05
N LYS A 87 -2.31 -8.14 -6.04
CA LYS A 87 -3.44 -7.87 -5.13
C LYS A 87 -2.91 -7.59 -3.73
N ILE A 88 -3.33 -6.47 -3.17
CA ILE A 88 -3.02 -6.02 -1.82
C ILE A 88 -4.34 -5.78 -1.07
N SER A 89 -4.41 -6.28 0.16
CA SER A 89 -5.50 -5.98 1.09
C SER A 89 -4.88 -5.64 2.44
N VAL A 90 -5.13 -4.43 2.94
CA VAL A 90 -4.45 -3.86 4.12
C VAL A 90 -5.33 -3.85 5.39
N GLY A 91 -6.65 -3.98 5.23
CA GLY A 91 -7.51 -4.50 6.30
C GLY A 91 -8.10 -3.42 7.18
N ASP A 92 -7.87 -3.47 8.49
CA ASP A 92 -8.45 -2.47 9.40
C ASP A 92 -7.34 -1.52 9.88
N GLY A 93 -7.68 -0.24 10.01
CA GLY A 93 -6.81 0.85 10.44
C GLY A 93 -6.28 1.67 9.27
N ASP A 94 -5.85 2.90 9.56
CA ASP A 94 -5.34 3.83 8.55
C ASP A 94 -4.07 3.25 7.87
N ASP A 95 -4.19 2.86 6.60
CA ASP A 95 -3.13 2.22 5.84
C ASP A 95 -2.56 3.13 4.75
N ARG A 96 -1.32 2.87 4.36
CA ARG A 96 -0.65 3.57 3.25
C ARG A 96 -0.07 2.56 2.28
N VAL A 97 -0.50 2.62 1.03
CA VAL A 97 0.02 1.74 -0.05
C VAL A 97 0.57 2.57 -1.20
N ASP A 98 1.85 2.40 -1.54
CA ASP A 98 2.50 3.04 -2.67
C ASP A 98 3.04 1.99 -3.67
N MET A 99 2.40 1.89 -4.85
CA MET A 99 2.80 1.00 -5.94
C MET A 99 3.51 1.79 -7.05
N LYS A 100 4.78 1.47 -7.36
CA LYS A 100 5.53 2.22 -8.40
C LYS A 100 5.74 1.48 -9.73
N ALA A 101 5.36 0.20 -9.86
CA ALA A 101 5.93 -0.61 -10.95
C ALA A 101 5.28 -1.96 -11.39
N PRO A 102 4.04 -2.36 -11.08
CA PRO A 102 3.41 -3.51 -11.76
C PRO A 102 2.47 -3.11 -12.92
N ASP A 103 2.08 -4.11 -13.73
CA ASP A 103 1.26 -3.95 -14.94
C ASP A 103 -0.26 -3.80 -14.68
N LEU A 104 -0.74 -4.23 -13.50
CA LEU A 104 -2.13 -4.12 -13.02
C LEU A 104 -2.14 -4.40 -11.51
N VAL A 105 -2.71 -3.47 -10.75
CA VAL A 105 -2.83 -3.52 -9.30
C VAL A 105 -4.30 -3.61 -8.91
N VAL A 106 -4.55 -4.39 -7.86
CA VAL A 106 -5.79 -4.31 -7.08
C VAL A 106 -5.40 -3.98 -5.64
N ILE A 107 -5.74 -2.79 -5.17
CA ILE A 107 -5.56 -2.38 -3.77
C ILE A 107 -6.93 -2.31 -3.11
N GLN A 108 -7.04 -2.86 -1.91
CA GLN A 108 -8.21 -2.73 -1.06
C GLN A 108 -7.73 -2.23 0.31
N GLY A 109 -8.13 -1.02 0.67
CA GLY A 109 -7.87 -0.35 1.94
C GLY A 109 -8.54 -1.11 3.08
N GLY A 110 -9.84 -0.92 3.24
CA GLY A 110 -10.69 -1.65 4.18
C GLY A 110 -11.37 -0.68 5.13
N ASP A 111 -11.17 -0.84 6.43
CA ASP A 111 -11.67 0.12 7.42
C ASP A 111 -10.51 1.07 7.81
N GLY A 112 -10.75 2.36 8.00
CA GLY A 112 -9.73 3.36 8.36
C GLY A 112 -9.51 4.40 7.27
N ASP A 113 -8.77 5.46 7.59
CA ASP A 113 -8.48 6.53 6.63
C ASP A 113 -7.23 6.13 5.80
N ASP A 114 -7.44 5.66 4.58
CA ASP A 114 -6.40 5.02 3.78
C ASP A 114 -5.76 5.95 2.73
N VAL A 115 -4.47 5.76 2.45
CA VAL A 115 -3.77 6.42 1.34
C VAL A 115 -3.29 5.39 0.34
N LEU A 116 -4.02 5.26 -0.77
CA LEU A 116 -3.79 4.26 -1.80
C LEU A 116 -3.25 4.91 -3.07
N ARG A 117 -2.04 4.54 -3.48
CA ARG A 117 -1.41 5.04 -4.70
C ARG A 117 -0.99 3.90 -5.60
N ALA A 118 -1.63 3.86 -6.75
CA ALA A 118 -1.23 3.06 -7.88
C ALA A 118 -0.12 3.77 -8.68
N GLY A 119 0.12 3.34 -9.91
CA GLY A 119 1.28 3.80 -10.66
C GLY A 119 1.00 3.98 -12.13
N THR A 120 1.21 2.92 -12.89
CA THR A 120 1.06 2.96 -14.34
C THR A 120 0.23 1.76 -14.75
N ASN A 121 -0.42 1.85 -15.91
CA ASN A 121 -1.36 0.88 -16.49
C ASN A 121 -2.74 0.92 -15.81
N GLU A 122 -3.63 0.01 -16.21
CA GLU A 122 -4.99 -0.07 -15.67
C GLU A 122 -4.92 -0.64 -14.24
N ASP A 123 -5.36 0.12 -13.25
CA ASP A 123 -5.34 -0.23 -11.83
C ASP A 123 -6.76 -0.17 -11.20
N LEU A 124 -6.99 -0.94 -10.13
CA LEU A 124 -8.23 -0.91 -9.33
C LEU A 124 -7.92 -0.58 -7.88
N LEU A 125 -8.48 0.52 -7.37
CA LEU A 125 -8.32 0.97 -5.99
C LEU A 125 -9.69 1.02 -5.32
N ILE A 126 -9.77 0.45 -4.14
CA ILE A 126 -10.97 0.47 -3.29
C ILE A 126 -10.51 0.96 -1.92
N GLY A 127 -11.01 2.11 -1.48
CA GLY A 127 -10.77 2.71 -0.17
C GLY A 127 -11.45 1.87 0.91
N GLY A 128 -12.74 2.08 1.13
CA GLY A 128 -13.58 1.24 1.94
C GLY A 128 -14.46 2.05 2.89
N ASP A 129 -14.21 1.94 4.19
CA ASP A 129 -14.86 2.74 5.23
C ASP A 129 -13.81 3.67 5.85
N GLY A 130 -13.97 4.98 5.78
CA GLY A 130 -13.01 5.98 6.28
C GLY A 130 -12.85 7.11 5.28
N ASP A 131 -12.09 8.14 5.63
CA ASP A 131 -11.83 9.26 4.72
C ASP A 131 -10.55 8.96 3.90
N ASP A 132 -10.68 8.51 2.64
CA ASP A 132 -9.59 7.91 1.87
C ASP A 132 -8.94 8.85 0.81
N ASP A 133 -7.63 8.72 0.55
CA ASP A 133 -6.87 9.38 -0.55
C ASP A 133 -6.42 8.35 -1.60
N LEU A 134 -7.16 8.28 -2.72
CA LEU A 134 -6.95 7.32 -3.80
C LEU A 134 -6.34 7.99 -5.04
N ARG A 135 -5.25 7.43 -5.56
CA ARG A 135 -4.58 7.93 -6.78
C ARG A 135 -4.26 6.83 -7.77
N GLY A 136 -4.87 6.88 -8.95
CA GLY A 136 -4.70 5.90 -10.04
C GLY A 136 -3.34 6.00 -10.71
N GLY A 137 -3.02 7.18 -11.24
CA GLY A 137 -1.73 7.45 -11.88
C GLY A 137 -1.85 7.54 -13.40
N ASP A 138 -0.99 6.87 -14.15
CA ASP A 138 -1.09 6.85 -15.62
C ASP A 138 -1.78 5.54 -16.04
N GLY A 139 -3.00 5.54 -16.58
CA GLY A 139 -3.72 4.27 -16.68
C GLY A 139 -5.06 4.37 -17.36
N LYS A 140 -5.83 3.28 -17.27
CA LYS A 140 -7.28 3.37 -17.36
C LYS A 140 -7.77 2.80 -16.04
N ASP A 141 -7.94 3.67 -15.06
CA ASP A 141 -8.04 3.26 -13.67
C ASP A 141 -9.49 3.23 -13.19
N GLU A 142 -9.79 2.33 -12.26
CA GLU A 142 -11.06 2.25 -11.55
C GLU A 142 -10.82 2.58 -10.07
N LEU A 143 -11.39 3.67 -9.58
CA LEU A 143 -11.27 4.14 -8.19
C LEU A 143 -12.64 4.12 -7.51
N ASN A 144 -12.71 3.57 -6.30
CA ASN A 144 -13.90 3.58 -5.46
C ASN A 144 -13.52 4.03 -4.04
N GLY A 145 -14.02 5.19 -3.60
CA GLY A 145 -13.81 5.73 -2.25
C GLY A 145 -14.50 4.86 -1.21
N GLY A 146 -15.83 4.82 -1.24
CA GLY A 146 -16.63 3.90 -0.46
C GLY A 146 -17.56 4.61 0.51
N LYS A 147 -17.25 4.61 1.80
CA LYS A 147 -17.95 5.41 2.81
C LYS A 147 -16.95 6.32 3.49
N GLY A 148 -17.32 7.57 3.70
CA GLY A 148 -16.46 8.58 4.29
C GLY A 148 -16.30 9.72 3.30
N ASP A 149 -15.61 10.78 3.70
CA ASP A 149 -15.38 11.93 2.83
C ASP A 149 -14.06 11.69 2.04
N ASP A 150 -14.18 11.24 0.79
CA ASP A 150 -13.05 10.67 0.03
C ASP A 150 -12.42 11.66 -0.97
N GLU A 151 -11.11 11.54 -1.23
CA GLU A 151 -10.37 12.28 -2.26
C GLU A 151 -9.82 11.31 -3.32
N LEU A 152 -10.35 11.38 -4.53
CA LEU A 152 -10.01 10.51 -5.65
C LEU A 152 -9.35 11.29 -6.80
N ASN A 153 -8.21 10.82 -7.29
CA ASN A 153 -7.54 11.36 -8.47
C ASN A 153 -7.24 10.23 -9.47
N GLY A 154 -7.88 10.28 -10.65
CA GLY A 154 -7.68 9.30 -11.72
C GLY A 154 -6.27 9.38 -12.28
N GLY A 155 -5.89 10.56 -12.76
CA GLY A 155 -4.55 10.86 -13.21
C GLY A 155 -4.51 11.09 -14.71
N LYS A 156 -3.78 10.29 -15.49
CA LYS A 156 -3.81 10.34 -16.96
C LYS A 156 -4.48 9.09 -17.52
N GLY A 157 -5.15 9.27 -18.66
CA GLY A 157 -5.93 8.23 -19.32
C GLY A 157 -7.39 8.28 -18.89
N ASN A 158 -8.18 7.30 -19.34
CA ASN A 158 -9.65 7.43 -19.29
C ASN A 158 -10.23 6.71 -18.07
N ASP A 159 -10.34 7.42 -16.96
CA ASP A 159 -10.56 6.79 -15.65
C ASP A 159 -12.05 6.70 -15.28
N GLU A 160 -12.37 5.77 -14.37
CA GLU A 160 -13.71 5.59 -13.77
C GLU A 160 -13.60 5.80 -12.25
N LEU A 161 -14.17 6.90 -11.75
CA LEU A 161 -14.12 7.29 -10.34
C LEU A 161 -15.52 7.20 -9.71
N ASN A 162 -15.62 6.56 -8.54
CA ASN A 162 -16.82 6.52 -7.72
C ASN A 162 -16.49 7.00 -6.31
N GLY A 163 -17.02 8.14 -5.89
CA GLY A 163 -16.82 8.67 -4.52
C GLY A 163 -17.47 7.74 -3.50
N GLY A 164 -18.78 7.56 -3.62
CA GLY A 164 -19.51 6.63 -2.79
C GLY A 164 -20.42 7.41 -1.87
N LYS A 165 -20.33 7.19 -0.56
CA LYS A 165 -21.13 7.93 0.42
C LYS A 165 -20.23 8.88 1.20
N GLY A 166 -20.47 10.17 1.07
CA GLY A 166 -19.77 11.19 1.84
C GLY A 166 -19.82 12.52 1.12
N GLU A 167 -19.03 13.49 1.59
CA GLU A 167 -18.70 14.68 0.82
C GLU A 167 -17.40 14.43 0.03
N ASP A 168 -17.51 13.96 -1.21
CA ASP A 168 -16.34 13.46 -1.95
C ASP A 168 -15.72 14.49 -2.91
N GLY A 169 -14.40 14.45 -3.08
CA GLY A 169 -13.62 15.19 -4.07
C GLY A 169 -13.07 14.28 -5.16
N LEU A 170 -13.52 14.42 -6.40
CA LEU A 170 -13.09 13.61 -7.54
C LEU A 170 -12.43 14.49 -8.61
N GLU A 171 -11.19 14.18 -8.96
CA GLU A 171 -10.46 14.77 -10.09
C GLU A 171 -10.15 13.67 -11.12
N GLY A 172 -10.81 13.72 -12.28
CA GLY A 172 -10.60 12.75 -13.37
C GLY A 172 -9.17 12.82 -13.91
N GLY A 173 -8.83 13.92 -14.57
CA GLY A 173 -7.54 14.03 -15.24
C GLY A 173 -7.60 14.92 -16.48
N PRO A 174 -6.58 14.89 -17.34
CA PRO A 174 -6.57 15.63 -18.59
C PRO A 174 -7.34 14.93 -19.74
N ASP A 175 -7.77 13.68 -19.57
CA ASP A 175 -8.34 12.83 -20.61
C ASP A 175 -9.87 12.65 -20.40
N THR A 176 -10.49 11.59 -20.93
CA THR A 176 -11.94 11.39 -20.86
C THR A 176 -12.29 10.50 -19.67
N ASP A 177 -12.80 11.12 -18.61
CA ASP A 177 -13.05 10.47 -17.31
C ASP A 177 -14.53 10.40 -16.99
N THR A 178 -14.95 9.29 -16.38
CA THR A 178 -16.30 9.10 -15.84
C THR A 178 -16.25 9.20 -14.32
N CYS A 179 -16.98 10.16 -13.75
CA CYS A 179 -17.04 10.34 -12.30
C CYS A 179 -18.48 10.22 -11.79
N ASP A 180 -18.66 9.49 -10.70
CA ASP A 180 -19.91 9.42 -9.94
C ASP A 180 -19.61 9.72 -8.47
N GLY A 181 -20.01 10.90 -7.99
CA GLY A 181 -19.85 11.27 -6.58
C GLY A 181 -20.69 10.39 -5.65
N GLY A 182 -21.81 9.83 -6.13
CA GLY A 182 -22.70 9.05 -5.29
C GLY A 182 -23.55 9.89 -4.32
N PRO A 183 -24.03 9.32 -3.19
CA PRO A 183 -24.81 10.07 -2.22
C PRO A 183 -24.01 11.07 -1.37
N GLY A 184 -24.16 12.36 -1.66
CA GLY A 184 -23.67 13.43 -0.80
C GLY A 184 -23.49 14.74 -1.57
N PRO A 185 -22.89 15.77 -0.94
CA PRO A 185 -22.44 16.96 -1.64
C PRO A 185 -21.00 16.76 -2.15
N ASP A 186 -20.86 16.49 -3.44
CA ASP A 186 -19.56 16.15 -4.05
C ASP A 186 -19.00 17.29 -4.90
N THR A 187 -17.67 17.29 -5.05
CA THR A 187 -16.94 18.15 -5.98
C THR A 187 -16.33 17.29 -7.09
N LEU A 188 -16.76 17.52 -8.34
CA LEU A 188 -16.27 16.79 -9.50
C LEU A 188 -15.50 17.74 -10.42
N GLU A 189 -14.23 17.45 -10.70
CA GLU A 189 -13.38 18.19 -11.61
C GLU A 189 -12.86 17.30 -12.74
N ASN A 190 -12.85 17.84 -13.97
CA ASN A 190 -12.43 17.14 -15.19
C ASN A 190 -13.15 15.80 -15.44
N CYS A 191 -14.47 15.79 -15.22
CA CYS A 191 -15.35 14.64 -15.45
C CYS A 191 -16.28 14.92 -16.65
N GLU A 192 -16.54 13.93 -17.51
CA GLU A 192 -17.46 14.04 -18.68
C GLU A 192 -18.93 13.73 -18.38
#